data_AF-A0A800MQ04-F1
#
_entry.id   AF-A0A800MQ04-F1
#
_cell.length_a   1.000
_cell.length_b   1.000
_cell.length_c   1.000
_cell.angle_alpha   90.00
_cell.angle_beta   90.00
_cell.angle_gamma   90.00
#
_symmetry.space_group_name_H-M   'P 1'
#
loop_
_entity.id
_entity.type
_entity.pdbx_description
1 polymer ?
#
loop_
_entity_poly.entity_id
_entity_poly.type
_entity_poly.pdbx_seq_one_letter_code
_entity_poly.pdbx_strand_id
1 'polypeptide(L)'
;MMTNQQGFTLIESLVSVAFIAIGFVGVFGLVNVSNDTLHNSIEREHLNDQSNAIIETLSADISVIETYKSKNLSHCSALKPSSNKEEIQFKRMKKWCEKTQGRLGSAQAKDKRNIHVVKKKIAGKDVYVVAVELTSR
;
A
#
# COMPACT_ATOMS: atom_id res chain seq x y z
N MET A 1 -2.31 -38.51 -59.87
CA MET A 1 -2.80 -38.11 -58.53
C MET A 1 -2.73 -36.60 -58.44
N MET A 2 -3.86 -35.90 -58.56
CA MET A 2 -3.95 -34.47 -58.23
C MET A 2 -4.75 -34.36 -56.95
N THR A 3 -4.10 -33.92 -55.88
CA THR A 3 -4.72 -33.61 -54.60
C THR A 3 -5.45 -32.28 -54.75
N ASN A 4 -6.78 -32.32 -54.72
CA ASN A 4 -7.63 -31.14 -54.71
C ASN A 4 -7.42 -30.40 -53.38
N GLN A 5 -6.74 -29.26 -53.39
CA GLN A 5 -6.59 -28.43 -52.20
C GLN A 5 -7.88 -27.66 -51.95
N GLN A 6 -8.65 -28.08 -50.94
CA GLN A 6 -9.81 -27.34 -50.46
C GLN A 6 -9.34 -26.01 -49.84
N GLY A 7 -9.51 -24.91 -50.57
CA GLY A 7 -9.30 -23.57 -50.05
C GLY A 7 -10.45 -23.12 -49.14
N PHE A 8 -10.16 -22.22 -48.20
CA PHE A 8 -11.17 -21.61 -47.34
C PHE A 8 -12.18 -20.79 -48.16
N THR A 9 -13.46 -20.90 -47.81
CA THR A 9 -14.48 -20.03 -48.38
C THR A 9 -14.44 -18.63 -47.76
N LEU A 10 -14.90 -17.61 -48.49
CA LEU A 10 -14.83 -16.21 -48.04
C LEU A 10 -15.68 -15.95 -46.78
N ILE A 11 -16.74 -16.72 -46.57
CA ILE A 11 -17.57 -16.63 -45.35
C ILE A 11 -16.86 -17.27 -44.15
N GLU A 12 -16.14 -18.36 -44.35
CA GLU A 12 -15.42 -19.08 -43.29
C GLU A 12 -14.24 -18.29 -42.75
N SER A 13 -13.52 -17.57 -43.62
CA SER A 13 -12.46 -16.65 -43.21
C SER A 13 -13.01 -15.45 -42.44
N LEU A 14 -14.13 -14.88 -42.89
CA LEU A 14 -14.78 -13.75 -42.22
C LEU A 14 -15.27 -14.10 -40.81
N VAL A 15 -15.90 -15.27 -40.65
CA VAL A 15 -16.35 -15.77 -39.35
C VAL A 15 -15.17 -16.06 -38.42
N SER A 16 -14.09 -16.64 -38.94
CA SER A 16 -12.88 -16.92 -38.16
C SER A 16 -12.21 -15.63 -37.65
N VAL A 17 -12.10 -14.61 -38.49
CA VAL A 17 -11.57 -13.29 -38.10
C VAL A 17 -12.44 -12.62 -37.04
N ALA A 18 -13.77 -12.74 -37.14
CA ALA A 18 -14.67 -12.21 -36.13
C ALA A 18 -14.45 -12.85 -34.75
N PHE A 19 -14.30 -14.18 -34.68
CA PHE A 19 -14.00 -14.87 -33.43
C PHE A 19 -12.62 -14.50 -32.87
N ILE A 20 -11.61 -14.36 -33.73
CA ILE A 20 -10.28 -13.91 -33.32
C ILE A 20 -10.35 -12.50 -32.71
N ALA A 21 -11.07 -11.57 -33.34
CA ALA A 21 -11.24 -10.21 -32.84
C ALA A 21 -11.92 -10.17 -31.46
N ILE A 22 -12.98 -10.96 -31.27
CA ILE A 22 -13.67 -11.09 -29.97
C ILE A 22 -12.71 -11.67 -28.91
N GLY A 23 -11.94 -12.70 -29.28
CA GLY A 23 -10.94 -13.30 -28.42
C GLY A 23 -9.88 -12.30 -27.96
N PHE A 24 -9.36 -11.49 -28.88
CA PHE A 24 -8.40 -10.43 -28.55
C PHE A 24 -8.99 -9.40 -27.59
N VAL A 25 -10.21 -8.92 -27.82
CA VAL A 25 -10.87 -7.96 -26.91
C VAL A 25 -11.00 -8.54 -25.50
N GLY A 26 -11.40 -9.81 -25.38
CA GLY A 26 -11.48 -10.50 -24.10
C GLY A 26 -10.14 -10.57 -23.37
N VAL A 27 -9.07 -10.98 -24.08
CA VAL A 27 -7.72 -11.09 -23.50
C VAL A 27 -7.20 -9.72 -23.05
N PHE A 28 -7.32 -8.67 -23.88
CA PHE A 28 -6.90 -7.33 -23.50
C PHE A 28 -7.67 -6.79 -22.29
N GLY A 29 -8.98 -7.06 -22.21
CA GLY A 29 -9.79 -6.74 -21.04
C GLY A 29 -9.26 -7.38 -19.76
N LEU A 30 -8.99 -8.69 -19.81
CA LEU A 30 -8.43 -9.41 -18.65
C LEU A 30 -7.03 -8.92 -18.27
N VAL A 31 -6.17 -8.65 -19.25
CA VAL A 31 -4.80 -8.17 -19.00
C VAL A 31 -4.82 -6.81 -18.31
N ASN A 32 -5.69 -5.89 -18.75
CA ASN A 32 -5.82 -4.58 -18.12
C ASN A 32 -6.30 -4.70 -16.67
N VAL A 33 -7.36 -5.47 -16.42
CA VAL A 33 -7.86 -5.71 -15.05
C VAL A 33 -6.80 -6.38 -14.18
N SER A 34 -6.02 -7.31 -14.74
CA SER A 34 -4.93 -7.97 -14.02
C SER A 34 -3.82 -6.98 -13.65
N ASN A 35 -3.43 -6.09 -14.57
CA ASN A 35 -2.43 -5.07 -14.29
C ASN A 35 -2.91 -4.11 -13.19
N ASP A 36 -4.15 -3.63 -13.26
CA ASP A 36 -4.70 -2.72 -12.26
C ASP A 36 -4.77 -3.37 -10.87
N THR A 37 -5.22 -4.62 -10.80
CA THR A 37 -5.31 -5.37 -9.54
C THR A 37 -3.93 -5.68 -8.95
N LEU A 38 -2.96 -6.03 -9.80
CA LEU A 38 -1.57 -6.23 -9.37
C LEU A 38 -0.94 -4.94 -8.87
N HIS A 39 -1.12 -3.83 -9.60
CA HIS A 39 -0.61 -2.52 -9.20
C HIS A 39 -1.15 -2.11 -7.82
N ASN A 40 -2.47 -2.19 -7.63
CA ASN A 40 -3.10 -1.90 -6.35
C ASN A 40 -2.63 -2.83 -5.22
N SER A 41 -2.31 -4.09 -5.53
CA SER A 41 -1.80 -5.06 -4.56
C SER A 41 -0.37 -4.71 -4.11
N ILE A 42 0.48 -4.32 -5.05
CA ILE A 42 1.86 -3.87 -4.77
C ILE A 42 1.85 -2.60 -3.92
N GLU A 43 0.98 -1.64 -4.23
CA GLU A 43 0.85 -0.41 -3.42
C GLU A 43 0.41 -0.73 -1.99
N ARG A 44 -0.56 -1.63 -1.81
CA ARG A 44 -0.99 -2.11 -0.49
C ARG A 44 0.11 -2.85 0.25
N GLU A 45 0.90 -3.67 -0.43
CA GLU A 45 2.04 -4.37 0.17
C GLU A 45 3.09 -3.37 0.67
N HIS A 46 3.41 -2.34 -0.12
CA HIS A 46 4.34 -1.30 0.30
C HIS A 46 3.85 -0.50 1.52
N LEU A 47 2.55 -0.23 1.61
CA LEU A 47 1.94 0.38 2.80
C LEU A 47 2.05 -0.55 4.01
N ASN A 48 1.77 -1.84 3.82
CA ASN A 48 1.83 -2.84 4.88
C ASN A 48 3.26 -3.06 5.39
N ASP A 49 4.25 -3.16 4.51
CA ASP A 49 5.68 -3.23 4.85
C ASP A 49 6.10 -2.00 5.66
N GLN A 50 5.71 -0.80 5.23
CA GLN A 50 6.03 0.42 5.94
C GLN A 50 5.36 0.48 7.33
N SER A 51 4.10 0.06 7.43
CA SER A 51 3.37 -0.03 8.69
C SER A 51 4.01 -1.04 9.64
N ASN A 52 4.36 -2.23 9.15
CA ASN A 52 5.01 -3.29 9.92
C ASN A 52 6.37 -2.86 10.45
N ALA A 53 7.19 -2.17 9.64
CA ALA A 53 8.47 -1.63 10.10
C ALA A 53 8.30 -0.59 11.23
N ILE A 54 7.24 0.24 11.17
CA ILE A 54 6.89 1.17 12.26
C ILE A 54 6.49 0.38 13.50
N ILE A 55 5.59 -0.60 13.37
CA ILE A 55 5.10 -1.43 14.48
C ILE A 55 6.24 -2.21 15.14
N GLU A 56 7.15 -2.79 14.35
CA GLU A 56 8.33 -3.50 14.85
C GLU A 56 9.21 -2.57 15.70
N THR A 57 9.46 -1.36 15.22
CA THR A 57 10.24 -0.38 15.98
C THR A 57 9.52 0.07 17.25
N LEU A 58 8.20 0.27 17.20
CA LEU A 58 7.38 0.60 18.38
C LEU A 58 7.37 -0.54 19.41
N SER A 59 7.37 -1.79 18.93
CA SER A 59 7.48 -2.98 19.77
C SER A 59 8.88 -3.15 20.37
N ALA A 60 9.93 -2.65 19.74
CA ALA A 60 11.27 -2.61 20.33
C ALA A 60 11.38 -1.50 21.40
N ASP A 61 10.64 -0.40 21.25
CA ASP A 61 10.67 0.77 22.12
C ASP A 61 9.53 0.81 23.18
N ILE A 62 9.09 -0.35 23.70
CA ILE A 62 7.93 -0.42 24.63
C ILE A 62 8.05 0.52 25.83
N SER A 63 9.26 0.69 26.38
CA SER A 63 9.52 1.54 27.54
C SER A 63 9.28 3.04 27.29
N VAL A 64 9.29 3.47 26.02
CA VAL A 64 9.14 4.87 25.62
C VAL A 64 7.95 5.07 24.67
N ILE A 65 7.06 4.08 24.58
CA ILE A 65 5.98 4.01 23.59
C ILE A 65 4.99 5.17 23.67
N GLU A 66 4.86 5.77 24.85
CA GLU A 66 3.99 6.94 25.09
C GLU A 66 4.44 8.18 24.28
N THR A 67 5.72 8.28 23.91
CA THR A 67 6.27 9.36 23.05
C THR A 67 5.61 9.39 21.68
N TYR A 68 5.21 8.21 21.17
CA TYR A 68 4.63 8.03 19.85
C TYR A 68 3.11 8.22 19.83
N LYS A 69 2.50 8.49 20.98
CA LYS A 69 1.05 8.63 21.12
C LYS A 69 0.51 9.78 20.26
N SER A 70 -0.45 9.45 19.40
CA SER A 70 -1.23 10.42 18.60
C SER A 70 -0.38 11.32 17.72
N LYS A 71 0.75 10.80 17.22
CA LYS A 71 1.61 11.53 16.30
C LYS A 71 1.08 11.42 14.88
N ASN A 72 1.03 12.57 14.21
CA ASN A 72 0.58 12.70 12.84
C ASN A 72 1.80 12.78 11.91
N LEU A 73 1.88 11.85 10.95
CA LEU A 73 2.95 11.71 9.95
C LEU A 73 2.54 12.25 8.58
N SER A 74 1.43 13.00 8.46
CA SER A 74 0.99 13.63 7.21
C SER A 74 1.85 14.83 6.83
N HIS A 75 2.46 15.52 7.81
CA HIS A 75 3.29 16.71 7.59
C HIS A 75 4.63 16.59 8.32
N CYS A 76 5.68 16.23 7.59
CA CYS A 76 7.00 15.95 8.19
C CYS A 76 7.63 17.19 8.82
N SER A 77 7.37 18.37 8.28
CA SER A 77 7.86 19.66 8.82
C SER A 77 7.14 20.09 10.10
N ALA A 78 5.94 19.55 10.37
CA ALA A 78 5.16 19.87 11.57
C ALA A 78 5.55 18.98 12.77
N LEU A 79 6.29 17.89 12.51
CA LEU A 79 6.84 17.06 13.57
C LEU A 79 7.88 17.89 14.35
N LYS A 80 7.71 17.94 15.68
CA LYS A 80 8.67 18.56 16.60
C LYS A 80 9.05 17.58 17.72
N PRO A 81 10.31 17.58 18.17
CA PRO A 81 10.69 16.86 19.38
C PRO A 81 9.98 17.50 20.58
N SER A 82 9.39 16.68 21.45
CA SER A 82 8.80 17.15 22.72
C SER A 82 9.86 17.43 23.79
N SER A 83 11.04 16.82 23.68
CA SER A 83 12.18 17.05 24.57
C SER A 83 13.51 16.59 23.94
N ASN A 84 14.65 17.04 24.49
CA ASN A 84 15.99 16.59 24.05
C ASN A 84 16.23 15.08 24.26
N LYS A 85 15.51 14.44 25.19
CA LYS A 85 15.64 13.00 25.45
C LYS A 85 14.96 12.13 24.40
N GLU A 86 14.15 12.73 23.52
CA GLU A 86 13.37 12.03 22.50
C GLU A 86 13.94 12.25 21.08
N GLU A 87 15.16 12.80 20.96
CA GLU A 87 15.77 13.12 19.67
C GLU A 87 15.89 11.91 18.74
N ILE A 88 16.20 10.73 19.29
CA ILE A 88 16.27 9.47 18.53
C ILE A 88 14.88 9.10 17.97
N GLN A 89 13.83 9.19 18.79
CA GLN A 89 12.46 8.85 18.39
C GLN A 89 11.92 9.84 17.38
N PHE A 90 12.27 11.12 17.56
CA PHE A 90 11.99 12.16 16.59
C PHE A 90 12.67 11.90 15.24
N LYS A 91 13.96 11.55 15.23
CA LYS A 91 14.68 11.18 13.98
C LYS A 91 14.03 9.99 13.28
N ARG A 92 13.61 8.96 14.04
CA ARG A 92 12.88 7.79 13.49
C ARG A 92 11.54 8.19 12.87
N MET A 93 10.71 8.93 13.61
CA MET A 93 9.43 9.44 13.09
C MET A 93 9.59 10.33 11.87
N LYS A 94 10.59 11.21 11.86
CA LYS A 94 10.90 12.06 10.70
C LYS A 94 11.28 11.19 9.49
N LYS A 95 12.13 10.19 9.67
CA LYS A 95 12.50 9.24 8.62
C LYS A 95 11.29 8.45 8.10
N TRP A 96 10.40 8.00 8.98
CA TRP A 96 9.17 7.33 8.56
C TRP A 96 8.26 8.26 7.77
N CYS A 97 8.12 9.51 8.22
CA CYS A 97 7.35 10.51 7.51
C CYS A 97 7.91 10.79 6.13
N GLU A 98 9.22 11.05 6.01
CA GLU A 98 9.90 11.31 4.73
C GLU A 98 9.81 10.10 3.80
N LYS A 99 10.01 8.88 4.31
CA LYS A 99 9.87 7.64 3.52
C LYS A 99 8.44 7.44 3.03
N THR A 100 7.45 7.75 3.87
CA THR A 100 6.03 7.66 3.52
C THR A 100 5.67 8.73 2.49
N GLN A 101 6.17 9.95 2.63
CA GLN A 101 5.96 11.04 1.68
C GLN A 101 6.68 10.80 0.34
N GLY A 102 7.88 10.22 0.36
CA GLY A 102 8.62 9.87 -0.86
C GLY A 102 7.94 8.77 -1.68
N ARG A 103 7.23 7.84 -1.01
CA ARG A 103 6.51 6.74 -1.67
C ARG A 103 5.09 7.12 -2.09
N LEU A 104 4.34 7.80 -1.21
CA LEU A 104 2.91 8.09 -1.40
C LEU A 104 2.65 9.52 -1.90
N GLY A 105 3.69 10.33 -2.04
CA GLY A 105 3.56 11.77 -2.24
C GLY A 105 3.07 12.50 -0.98
N SER A 106 2.84 13.81 -1.14
CA SER A 106 2.26 14.67 -0.10
C SER A 106 0.88 14.18 0.30
N ALA A 107 0.61 14.14 1.62
CA ALA A 107 -0.68 13.73 2.15
C ALA A 107 -1.79 14.67 1.65
N GLN A 108 -2.87 14.09 1.12
CA GLN A 108 -4.08 14.81 0.75
C GLN A 108 -5.01 14.95 1.97
N ALA A 109 -5.99 15.85 1.90
CA ALA A 109 -6.91 16.13 3.03
C ALA A 109 -7.70 14.90 3.51
N LYS A 110 -7.84 13.86 2.69
CA LYS A 110 -8.51 12.59 3.02
C LYS A 110 -7.57 11.52 3.55
N ASP A 111 -6.25 11.72 3.43
CA ASP A 111 -5.26 10.73 3.82
C ASP A 111 -5.04 10.76 5.33
N LYS A 112 -5.04 9.57 5.93
CA LYS A 112 -4.69 9.35 7.32
C LYS A 112 -3.30 8.73 7.39
N ARG A 113 -2.40 9.39 8.12
CA ARG A 113 -1.05 8.89 8.41
C ARG A 113 -0.76 9.08 9.89
N ASN A 114 -1.39 8.27 10.74
CA ASN A 114 -1.39 8.47 12.19
C ASN A 114 -0.90 7.24 12.95
N ILE A 115 -0.16 7.49 14.04
CA ILE A 115 0.18 6.47 15.03
C ILE A 115 -0.71 6.68 16.26
N HIS A 116 -1.49 5.66 16.60
CA HIS A 116 -2.34 5.62 17.77
C HIS A 116 -1.75 4.64 18.79
N VAL A 117 -1.52 5.11 20.02
CA VAL A 117 -1.08 4.28 21.15
C VAL A 117 -2.06 4.46 22.29
N VAL A 118 -2.72 3.38 22.71
CA VAL A 118 -3.71 3.39 23.79
C VAL A 118 -3.27 2.41 24.87
N LYS A 119 -3.10 2.91 26.10
CA LYS A 119 -2.87 2.07 27.27
C LYS A 119 -4.21 1.51 27.76
N LYS A 120 -4.32 0.19 27.86
CA LYS A 120 -5.47 -0.54 28.41
C LYS A 120 -5.01 -1.45 29.54
N LYS A 121 -5.88 -1.70 30.50
CA LYS A 121 -5.64 -2.67 31.57
C LYS A 121 -6.44 -3.93 31.28
N ILE A 122 -5.75 -5.05 31.07
CA ILE A 122 -6.38 -6.34 30.76
C ILE A 122 -5.86 -7.36 31.76
N ALA A 123 -6.77 -8.00 32.50
CA ALA A 123 -6.43 -9.00 33.54
C ALA A 123 -5.37 -8.50 34.56
N GLY A 124 -5.46 -7.24 34.98
CA GLY A 124 -4.54 -6.62 35.94
C GLY A 124 -3.18 -6.21 35.38
N LYS A 125 -2.88 -6.51 34.10
CA LYS A 125 -1.66 -6.08 33.41
C LYS A 125 -1.91 -4.86 32.53
N ASP A 126 -0.94 -3.97 32.48
CA ASP A 126 -0.92 -2.84 31.56
C ASP A 126 -0.53 -3.34 30.15
N VAL A 127 -1.39 -3.11 29.17
CA VAL A 127 -1.22 -3.50 27.76
C VAL A 127 -1.28 -2.25 26.90
N TYR A 128 -0.30 -2.07 26.01
CA TYR A 128 -0.32 -1.00 25.01
C TYR A 128 -0.90 -1.53 23.70
N VAL A 129 -2.00 -0.95 23.26
CA VAL A 129 -2.59 -1.21 21.94
C VAL A 129 -2.04 -0.16 20.98
N VAL A 130 -1.30 -0.60 19.97
CA VAL A 130 -0.72 0.24 18.94
C VAL A 130 -1.48 0.03 17.64
N ALA A 131 -1.89 1.11 16.99
CA ALA A 131 -2.47 1.09 15.66
C ALA A 131 -1.76 2.12 14.78
N VAL A 132 -1.37 1.70 13.58
CA VAL A 132 -0.75 2.56 12.58
C VAL A 132 -1.71 2.63 11.41
N GLU A 133 -2.27 3.82 11.18
CA GLU A 133 -3.17 4.09 10.06
C GLU A 133 -2.38 4.79 8.96
N LEU A 134 -2.16 4.10 7.85
CA LEU A 134 -1.58 4.66 6.63
C LEU A 134 -2.57 4.44 5.48
N THR A 135 -3.07 5.52 4.91
CA THR A 135 -3.86 5.47 3.68
C THR A 135 -3.09 6.12 2.54
N SER A 136 -3.23 5.50 1.38
CA SER A 136 -2.87 6.06 0.08
C SER A 136 -4.13 6.17 -0.76
N ARG A 137 -4.05 7.04 -1.77
CA ARG A 137 -5.10 7.31 -2.75
C ARG A 137 -5.62 6.04 -3.44
#